data_AF-A0A848H6N8-F1
#
_entry.id   AF-A0A848H6N8-F1
#
_cell.length_a   1.000
_cell.length_b   1.000
_cell.length_c   1.000
_cell.angle_alpha   90.00
_cell.angle_beta   90.00
_cell.angle_gamma   90.00
#
_symmetry.space_group_name_H-M   'P 1'
#
loop_
_entity.id
_entity.type
_entity.pdbx_description
1 polymer ?
#
loop_
_entity_poly.entity_id
_entity_poly.type
_entity_poly.pdbx_seq_one_letter_code
_entity_poly.pdbx_strand_id
1 'polypeptide(L)'
;MTTPLHAHGFSLRKRALVRAFTGRRDVRFVRRGQDVPPGAQLLLWGAAPLPSGLPEGVRIVRVEDGFLRSVGLGADLVRPLSWVLDDQGIYFDARRPSALEQLLQHASFEATELQRAAALRARIVQAGLTKYNLAAAPWQPRAHGRPLVLVAGQVETDASIACGSVDIATNLGLLQAVRQARPDAHIVYKPHPDVAAGLRGAGQGEQEAHRFCDEVLREAALPELLRQVDEVHVLTSLTGFEALLRGKRVTCWGQPFYAGWGLTEDRHPHPRRSRRLALDELVAGALLRYPVYLGRSNGARCTPEQALDELLQWRARQPATARWRRWLRPLLARP
;
A
#
# COMPACT_ATOMS: atom_id res chain seq x y z
N MET A 1 -8.51 32.65 10.03
CA MET A 1 -7.09 32.49 9.60
C MET A 1 -6.80 31.02 9.44
N THR A 2 -6.23 30.59 8.31
CA THR A 2 -5.85 29.18 8.11
C THR A 2 -4.70 28.80 9.05
N THR A 3 -4.79 27.64 9.70
CA THR A 3 -3.71 27.16 10.57
C THR A 3 -2.40 27.07 9.77
N PRO A 4 -1.27 27.59 10.31
CA PRO A 4 0.03 27.47 9.65
C PRO A 4 0.44 26.01 9.46
N LEU A 5 0.87 25.66 8.26
CA LEU A 5 1.24 24.28 7.89
C LEU A 5 2.76 24.16 7.77
N HIS A 6 3.34 23.30 8.60
CA HIS A 6 4.77 23.01 8.63
C HIS A 6 5.02 21.59 8.12
N ALA A 7 6.22 21.33 7.61
CA ALA A 7 6.63 20.01 7.14
C ALA A 7 8.07 19.70 7.58
N HIS A 8 8.27 18.51 8.15
CA HIS A 8 9.58 18.06 8.66
C HIS A 8 10.02 16.77 7.98
N GLY A 9 11.32 16.62 7.72
CA GLY A 9 11.89 15.39 7.13
C GLY A 9 11.67 15.21 5.62
N PHE A 10 11.15 16.22 4.90
CA PHE A 10 10.93 16.13 3.46
C PHE A 10 12.16 16.62 2.66
N SER A 11 12.66 15.75 1.77
CA SER A 11 13.72 16.08 0.81
C SER A 11 13.29 17.22 -0.13
N LEU A 12 14.25 17.97 -0.70
CA LEU A 12 13.98 19.09 -1.61
C LEU A 12 13.02 18.72 -2.75
N ARG A 13 13.16 17.51 -3.30
CA ARG A 13 12.30 16.99 -4.36
C ARG A 13 10.85 16.79 -3.88
N LYS A 14 10.66 16.28 -2.66
CA LYS A 14 9.31 16.08 -2.08
C LYS A 14 8.64 17.41 -1.70
N ARG A 15 9.37 18.50 -1.48
CA ARG A 15 8.78 19.80 -1.09
C ARG A 15 7.76 20.34 -2.09
N ALA A 16 8.06 20.22 -3.38
CA ALA A 16 7.13 20.60 -4.44
C ALA A 16 5.85 19.74 -4.40
N LEU A 17 6.00 18.44 -4.16
CA LEU A 17 4.87 17.51 -4.04
C LEU A 17 4.03 17.80 -2.79
N VAL A 18 4.67 18.09 -1.65
CA VAL A 18 3.96 18.49 -0.42
C VAL A 18 3.04 19.68 -0.69
N ARG A 19 3.55 20.73 -1.32
CA ARG A 19 2.72 21.91 -1.66
C ARG A 19 1.58 21.55 -2.61
N ALA A 20 1.84 20.71 -3.61
CA ALA A 20 0.83 20.30 -4.58
C ALA A 20 -0.29 19.46 -3.93
N PHE A 21 0.06 18.42 -3.15
CA PHE A 21 -0.91 17.51 -2.52
C PHE A 21 -1.68 18.18 -1.39
N THR A 22 -1.06 19.10 -0.64
CA THR A 22 -1.75 19.91 0.36
C THR A 22 -2.60 21.02 -0.27
N GLY A 23 -2.32 21.42 -1.52
CA GLY A 23 -2.91 22.61 -2.15
C GLY A 23 -2.46 23.93 -1.50
N ARG A 24 -1.38 23.90 -0.70
CA ARG A 24 -0.92 25.04 0.10
C ARG A 24 0.45 25.52 -0.38
N ARG A 25 0.55 26.79 -0.77
CA ARG A 25 1.83 27.41 -1.18
C ARG A 25 2.68 27.84 0.01
N ASP A 26 2.02 28.14 1.13
CA ASP A 26 2.57 28.68 2.38
C ASP A 26 3.16 27.61 3.31
N VAL A 27 3.35 26.37 2.83
CA VAL A 27 3.99 25.31 3.63
C VAL A 27 5.42 25.70 4.00
N ARG A 28 5.70 25.74 5.30
CA ARG A 28 7.02 26.03 5.88
C ARG A 28 7.77 24.74 6.18
N PHE A 29 8.96 24.59 5.60
CA PHE A 29 9.79 23.39 5.81
C PHE A 29 10.76 23.63 6.96
N VAL A 30 10.62 22.86 8.04
CA VAL A 30 11.39 23.02 9.28
C VAL A 30 12.41 21.90 9.45
N ARG A 31 13.53 22.22 10.12
CA ARG A 31 14.57 21.23 10.44
C ARG A 31 14.44 20.68 11.85
N ARG A 32 14.01 21.48 12.83
CA ARG A 32 13.88 21.06 14.24
C ARG A 32 12.44 21.20 14.70
N GLY A 33 12.06 20.42 15.72
CA GLY A 33 10.70 20.47 16.29
C GLY A 33 10.37 21.83 16.88
N GLN A 34 11.33 22.45 17.55
CA GLN A 34 11.21 23.79 18.15
C GLN A 34 10.92 24.92 17.15
N ASP A 35 11.16 24.69 15.85
CA ASP A 35 10.88 25.69 14.80
C ASP A 35 9.39 25.68 14.40
N VAL A 36 8.57 24.76 14.95
CA VAL A 36 7.11 24.68 14.72
C VAL A 36 6.39 25.48 15.81
N PRO A 37 5.55 26.47 15.47
CA PRO A 37 4.78 27.22 16.45
C PRO A 37 3.74 26.36 17.19
N PRO A 38 3.44 26.63 18.47
CA PRO A 38 2.31 26.03 19.17
C PRO A 38 0.98 26.20 18.40
N GLY A 39 0.14 25.18 18.42
CA GLY A 39 -1.17 25.17 17.72
C GLY A 39 -1.10 25.05 16.19
N ALA A 40 0.09 25.03 15.59
CA ALA A 40 0.28 24.79 14.16
C ALA A 40 0.01 23.32 13.77
N GLN A 41 0.02 23.05 12.47
CA GLN A 41 0.03 21.70 11.92
C GLN A 41 1.43 21.31 11.46
N LEU A 42 1.82 20.05 11.67
CA LEU A 42 3.07 19.47 11.22
C LEU A 42 2.83 18.22 10.38
N LEU A 43 3.29 18.27 9.13
CA LEU A 43 3.34 17.13 8.21
C LEU A 43 4.57 16.27 8.51
N LEU A 44 4.36 14.96 8.60
CA LEU A 44 5.39 13.92 8.72
C LEU A 44 5.13 12.79 7.73
N TRP A 45 6.18 12.22 7.16
CA TRP A 45 6.03 11.06 6.26
C TRP A 45 5.84 9.76 7.06
N GLY A 46 4.81 8.99 6.71
CA GLY A 46 4.50 7.67 7.28
C GLY A 46 4.56 7.66 8.81
N ALA A 47 5.28 6.68 9.35
CA ALA A 47 5.47 6.51 10.78
C ALA A 47 6.72 7.23 11.34
N ALA A 48 7.25 8.25 10.65
CA ALA A 48 8.42 8.99 11.15
C ALA A 48 8.22 9.47 12.61
N PRO A 49 9.25 9.38 13.46
CA PRO A 49 9.13 9.85 14.84
C PRO A 49 8.87 11.35 14.89
N LEU A 50 8.27 11.82 15.98
CA LEU A 50 8.13 13.25 16.22
C LEU A 50 9.53 13.86 16.39
N PRO A 51 9.82 15.03 15.80
CA PRO A 51 11.09 15.70 16.02
C PRO A 51 11.23 16.14 17.48
N SER A 52 12.44 16.09 18.02
CA SER A 52 12.72 16.56 19.38
C SER A 52 12.42 18.06 19.52
N GLY A 53 11.99 18.44 20.73
CA GLY A 53 11.63 19.82 21.07
C GLY A 53 10.36 20.34 20.38
N LEU A 54 9.51 19.45 19.84
CA LEU A 54 8.22 19.86 19.28
C LEU A 54 7.30 20.37 20.40
N PRO A 55 6.73 21.59 20.30
CA PRO A 55 5.82 22.10 21.31
C PRO A 55 4.55 21.25 21.45
N GLU A 56 3.95 21.30 22.64
CA GLU A 56 2.64 20.70 22.88
C GLU A 56 1.54 21.38 22.04
N GLY A 57 0.46 20.64 21.78
CA GLY A 57 -0.69 21.15 21.01
C GLY A 57 -0.46 21.28 19.50
N VAL A 58 0.70 20.90 18.96
CA VAL A 58 0.92 20.77 17.51
C VAL A 58 0.09 19.61 16.97
N ARG A 59 -0.73 19.89 15.93
CA ARG A 59 -1.53 18.87 15.24
C ARG A 59 -0.68 18.13 14.22
N ILE A 60 -0.62 16.81 14.31
CA ILE A 60 0.20 15.98 13.41
C ILE A 60 -0.64 15.51 12.23
N VAL A 61 -0.12 15.67 11.02
CA VAL A 61 -0.70 15.09 9.79
C VAL A 61 0.33 14.14 9.19
N ARG A 62 -0.01 12.84 9.13
CA ARG A 62 0.82 11.83 8.48
C ARG A 62 0.54 11.79 6.98
N VAL A 63 1.60 11.70 6.20
CA VAL A 63 1.54 11.65 4.73
C VAL A 63 2.14 10.35 4.27
N GLU A 64 1.46 9.65 3.36
CA GLU A 64 2.03 8.45 2.72
C GLU A 64 1.57 8.35 1.26
N ASP A 65 2.21 7.49 0.48
CA ASP A 65 1.75 7.19 -0.87
C ASP A 65 0.33 6.59 -0.87
N GLY A 66 -0.51 6.99 -1.83
CA GLY A 66 -1.84 6.43 -2.02
C GLY A 66 -1.81 5.04 -2.66
N PHE A 67 -2.97 4.38 -2.68
CA PHE A 67 -3.08 2.98 -3.12
C PHE A 67 -2.98 2.81 -4.64
N LEU A 68 -3.44 3.79 -5.42
CA LEU A 68 -3.23 3.87 -6.88
C LEU A 68 -2.09 4.86 -7.16
N ARG A 69 -0.87 4.35 -7.26
CA ARG A 69 0.35 5.17 -7.16
C ARG A 69 1.01 5.50 -8.49
N SER A 70 1.54 4.49 -9.21
CA SER A 70 2.42 4.71 -10.36
C SER A 70 2.56 3.49 -11.28
N VAL A 71 3.14 3.69 -12.47
CA VAL A 71 3.70 2.63 -13.32
C VAL A 71 5.21 2.56 -13.07
N GLY A 72 5.71 1.41 -12.60
CA GLY A 72 7.08 1.23 -12.10
C GLY A 72 7.17 1.24 -10.56
N LEU A 73 8.34 0.87 -10.03
CA LEU A 73 8.58 0.83 -8.59
C LEU A 73 8.74 2.25 -8.02
N GLY A 74 8.44 2.41 -6.72
CA GLY A 74 8.72 3.67 -6.01
C GLY A 74 10.19 4.08 -6.07
N ALA A 75 11.09 3.10 -6.18
CA ALA A 75 12.53 3.26 -6.35
C ALA A 75 12.94 3.91 -7.69
N ASP A 76 12.08 3.91 -8.71
CA ASP A 76 12.36 4.53 -10.01
C ASP A 76 12.13 6.07 -10.01
N LEU A 77 12.01 6.69 -8.82
CA LEU A 77 11.84 8.13 -8.60
C LEU A 77 10.64 8.76 -9.33
N VAL A 78 9.62 7.96 -9.65
CA VAL A 78 8.49 8.47 -10.41
C VAL A 78 7.54 9.27 -9.54
N ARG A 79 7.10 10.43 -10.04
CA ARG A 79 6.06 11.27 -9.43
C ARG A 79 4.80 10.42 -9.16
N PRO A 80 4.36 10.31 -7.90
CA PRO A 80 3.14 9.59 -7.54
C PRO A 80 1.91 10.37 -8.01
N LEU A 81 0.85 9.65 -8.36
CA LEU A 81 -0.46 10.23 -8.68
C LEU A 81 -1.31 10.47 -7.45
N SER A 82 -1.00 9.82 -6.33
CA SER A 82 -1.85 9.84 -5.15
C SER A 82 -1.03 9.83 -3.87
N TRP A 83 -1.44 10.65 -2.90
CA TRP A 83 -0.99 10.63 -1.51
C TRP A 83 -2.20 10.59 -0.58
N VAL A 84 -2.00 10.06 0.62
CA VAL A 84 -2.94 10.19 1.73
C VAL A 84 -2.43 11.25 2.69
N LEU A 85 -3.35 11.99 3.32
CA LEU A 85 -3.07 12.94 4.38
C LEU A 85 -4.00 12.60 5.54
N ASP A 86 -3.43 12.08 6.63
CA ASP A 86 -4.17 11.55 7.76
C ASP A 86 -3.83 12.36 9.02
N ASP A 87 -4.83 13.06 9.57
CA ASP A 87 -4.68 13.93 10.73
C ASP A 87 -5.00 13.23 12.07
N GLN A 88 -5.27 11.92 12.06
CA GLN A 88 -5.54 11.11 13.25
C GLN A 88 -4.43 10.08 13.51
N GLY A 89 -3.87 9.50 12.44
CA GLY A 89 -2.89 8.45 12.50
C GLY A 89 -2.33 8.16 11.12
N ILE A 90 -2.28 6.89 10.71
CA ILE A 90 -2.01 6.51 9.32
C ILE A 90 -2.58 5.11 9.07
N TYR A 91 -3.12 4.85 7.88
CA TYR A 91 -3.89 3.64 7.56
C TYR A 91 -3.23 2.30 7.93
N PHE A 92 -1.90 2.21 7.94
CA PHE A 92 -1.19 0.96 8.23
C PHE A 92 -0.85 0.78 9.71
N ASP A 93 -1.03 1.78 10.57
CA ASP A 93 -0.74 1.69 12.00
C ASP A 93 -1.98 1.20 12.75
N ALA A 94 -2.03 -0.09 13.08
CA ALA A 94 -3.13 -0.71 13.79
C ALA A 94 -3.13 -0.43 15.30
N ARG A 95 -2.10 0.24 15.83
CA ARG A 95 -1.98 0.53 17.28
C ARG A 95 -2.80 1.75 17.70
N ARG A 96 -3.22 2.59 16.75
CA ARG A 96 -3.99 3.82 17.00
C ARG A 96 -5.04 4.06 15.91
N PRO A 97 -6.07 4.89 16.15
CA PRO A 97 -7.00 5.29 15.12
C PRO A 97 -6.33 5.99 13.93
N SER A 98 -6.88 5.78 12.74
CA SER A 98 -6.53 6.50 11.52
C SER A 98 -7.77 7.20 10.96
N ALA A 99 -7.58 8.24 10.16
CA ALA A 99 -8.69 8.92 9.50
C ALA A 99 -9.45 7.97 8.55
N LEU A 100 -8.75 7.02 7.91
CA LEU A 100 -9.38 5.96 7.12
C LEU A 100 -10.25 5.04 7.98
N GLU A 101 -9.76 4.60 9.14
CA GLU A 101 -10.53 3.75 10.04
C GLU A 101 -11.79 4.46 10.52
N GLN A 102 -11.68 5.73 10.93
CA GLN A 102 -12.82 6.55 11.34
C GLN A 102 -13.83 6.73 10.19
N LEU A 103 -13.34 7.01 8.99
CA LEU A 103 -14.17 7.11 7.79
C LEU A 103 -14.96 5.81 7.55
N LEU A 104 -14.29 4.66 7.56
CA LEU A 104 -14.91 3.37 7.30
C LEU A 104 -15.88 2.95 8.41
N GLN A 105 -15.56 3.25 9.66
CA GLN A 105 -16.39 2.91 10.82
C GLN A 105 -17.71 3.69 10.83
N HIS A 106 -17.70 4.97 10.45
CA HIS A 106 -18.80 5.89 10.73
C HIS A 106 -19.50 6.48 9.50
N ALA A 107 -18.90 6.44 8.31
CA ALA A 107 -19.52 7.07 7.14
C ALA A 107 -20.66 6.23 6.55
N SER A 108 -21.70 6.93 6.10
CA SER A 108 -22.68 6.40 5.14
C SER A 108 -22.15 6.56 3.71
N PHE A 109 -22.43 5.56 2.87
CA PHE A 109 -22.10 5.55 1.44
C PHE A 109 -23.39 5.49 0.63
N GLU A 110 -23.64 6.52 -0.17
CA GLU A 110 -24.84 6.60 -1.01
C GLU A 110 -24.78 5.61 -2.17
N ALA A 111 -25.94 5.19 -2.67
CA ALA A 111 -26.02 4.21 -3.76
C ALA A 111 -25.23 4.63 -5.01
N THR A 112 -25.25 5.92 -5.36
CA THR A 112 -24.50 6.47 -6.50
C THR A 112 -22.98 6.41 -6.29
N GLU A 113 -22.51 6.60 -5.05
CA GLU A 113 -21.10 6.46 -4.72
C GLU A 113 -20.66 5.00 -4.73
N LEU A 114 -21.50 4.08 -4.25
CA LEU A 114 -21.22 2.64 -4.31
C LEU A 114 -21.18 2.15 -5.77
N GLN A 115 -22.06 2.63 -6.64
CA GLN A 115 -22.00 2.37 -8.08
C GLN A 115 -20.70 2.88 -8.69
N ARG A 116 -20.27 4.10 -8.32
CA ARG A 116 -19.00 4.68 -8.75
C ARG A 116 -17.80 3.86 -8.28
N ALA A 117 -17.80 3.42 -7.01
CA ALA A 117 -16.77 2.56 -6.44
C ALA A 117 -16.70 1.20 -7.16
N ALA A 118 -17.84 0.56 -7.41
CA ALA A 118 -17.92 -0.70 -8.15
C ALA A 118 -17.40 -0.57 -9.59
N ALA A 119 -17.76 0.50 -10.29
CA ALA A 119 -17.28 0.79 -11.63
C ALA A 119 -15.75 1.02 -11.65
N LEU A 120 -15.23 1.80 -10.70
CA LEU A 120 -13.79 2.02 -10.55
C LEU A 120 -13.05 0.69 -10.27
N ARG A 121 -13.56 -0.12 -9.34
CA ARG A 121 -13.02 -1.46 -9.03
C ARG A 121 -12.96 -2.33 -10.28
N ALA A 122 -14.07 -2.42 -11.02
CA ALA A 122 -14.15 -3.23 -12.24
C ALA A 122 -13.09 -2.81 -13.26
N ARG A 123 -12.89 -1.50 -13.47
CA ARG A 123 -11.88 -0.97 -14.38
C ARG A 123 -10.44 -1.27 -13.92
N ILE A 124 -10.15 -1.16 -12.62
CA ILE A 124 -8.83 -1.51 -12.05
C ILE A 124 -8.53 -2.99 -12.29
N VAL A 125 -9.51 -3.87 -12.03
CA VAL A 125 -9.38 -5.32 -12.19
C VAL A 125 -9.21 -5.70 -13.66
N GLN A 126 -10.08 -5.18 -14.54
CA GLN A 126 -10.04 -5.44 -15.99
C GLN A 126 -8.70 -5.00 -16.59
N ALA A 127 -8.18 -3.84 -16.16
CA ALA A 127 -6.89 -3.36 -16.62
C ALA A 127 -5.70 -4.15 -16.06
N GLY A 128 -5.90 -5.06 -15.10
CA GLY A 128 -4.82 -5.79 -14.45
C GLY A 128 -3.86 -4.87 -13.67
N LEU A 129 -4.36 -3.75 -13.14
CA LEU A 129 -3.50 -2.81 -12.42
C LEU A 129 -3.19 -3.30 -11.01
N THR A 130 -1.96 -3.00 -10.58
CA THR A 130 -1.45 -3.17 -9.22
C THR A 130 -0.69 -1.91 -8.80
N LYS A 131 -0.26 -1.79 -7.54
CA LYS A 131 0.45 -0.60 -7.02
C LYS A 131 1.61 -0.13 -7.91
N TYR A 132 2.35 -1.08 -8.51
CA TYR A 132 3.56 -0.82 -9.29
C TYR A 132 3.44 -1.15 -10.80
N ASN A 133 2.39 -1.84 -11.24
CA ASN A 133 2.12 -2.13 -12.66
C ASN A 133 3.33 -2.67 -13.45
N LEU A 134 4.05 -3.64 -12.89
CA LEU A 134 5.27 -4.21 -13.48
C LEU A 134 4.94 -5.26 -14.55
N ALA A 135 5.68 -5.25 -15.66
CA ALA A 135 5.67 -6.33 -16.65
C ALA A 135 6.40 -7.55 -16.08
N ALA A 136 5.89 -8.75 -16.37
CA ALA A 136 6.39 -9.99 -15.81
C ALA A 136 6.02 -11.20 -16.69
N ALA A 137 6.71 -12.32 -16.49
CA ALA A 137 6.50 -13.54 -17.26
C ALA A 137 5.14 -14.20 -16.90
N PRO A 138 4.48 -14.84 -17.88
CA PRO A 138 3.33 -15.69 -17.59
C PRO A 138 3.76 -16.85 -16.69
N TRP A 139 2.87 -17.26 -15.78
CA TRP A 139 3.04 -18.42 -14.91
C TRP A 139 1.84 -19.34 -15.06
N GLN A 140 2.09 -20.64 -15.12
CA GLN A 140 1.07 -21.67 -15.13
C GLN A 140 1.18 -22.51 -13.85
N PRO A 141 0.08 -22.65 -13.08
CA PRO A 141 0.11 -23.35 -11.81
C PRO A 141 0.31 -24.85 -11.99
N ARG A 142 1.08 -25.44 -11.07
CA ARG A 142 1.30 -26.88 -10.96
C ARG A 142 0.52 -27.48 -9.78
N ALA A 143 -0.64 -26.92 -9.47
CA ALA A 143 -1.38 -27.27 -8.26
C ALA A 143 -1.94 -28.71 -8.25
N HIS A 144 -2.01 -29.39 -9.42
CA HIS A 144 -2.43 -30.78 -9.56
C HIS A 144 -3.73 -31.14 -8.79
N GLY A 145 -4.71 -30.24 -8.79
CA GLY A 145 -6.00 -30.42 -8.09
C GLY A 145 -6.03 -30.01 -6.61
N ARG A 146 -4.92 -29.51 -6.07
CA ARG A 146 -4.83 -28.93 -4.71
C ARG A 146 -5.27 -27.46 -4.72
N PRO A 147 -5.79 -26.93 -3.59
CA PRO A 147 -6.03 -25.50 -3.45
C PRO A 147 -4.74 -24.70 -3.67
N LEU A 148 -4.82 -23.65 -4.47
CA LEU A 148 -3.67 -22.82 -4.83
C LEU A 148 -3.61 -21.57 -3.95
N VAL A 149 -2.60 -21.51 -3.08
CA VAL A 149 -2.45 -20.47 -2.07
C VAL A 149 -1.28 -19.57 -2.41
N LEU A 150 -1.52 -18.25 -2.50
CA LEU A 150 -0.47 -17.25 -2.64
C LEU A 150 -0.07 -16.71 -1.27
N VAL A 151 1.22 -16.76 -0.95
CA VAL A 151 1.82 -16.02 0.18
C VAL A 151 2.60 -14.84 -0.37
N ALA A 152 2.17 -13.62 -0.03
CA ALA A 152 2.81 -12.39 -0.52
C ALA A 152 3.88 -11.90 0.46
N GLY A 153 5.14 -11.93 0.04
CA GLY A 153 6.27 -11.40 0.79
C GLY A 153 6.28 -9.87 0.83
N GLN A 154 6.87 -9.34 1.90
CA GLN A 154 7.03 -7.91 2.15
C GLN A 154 8.48 -7.59 2.51
N VAL A 155 8.85 -6.31 2.48
CA VAL A 155 10.11 -5.86 3.09
C VAL A 155 9.91 -5.89 4.60
N GLU A 156 10.65 -6.70 5.35
CA GLU A 156 10.42 -6.91 6.79
C GLU A 156 10.59 -5.64 7.63
N THR A 157 11.34 -4.66 7.14
CA THR A 157 11.52 -3.36 7.79
C THR A 157 10.42 -2.34 7.44
N ASP A 158 9.39 -2.74 6.70
CA ASP A 158 8.28 -1.87 6.35
C ASP A 158 7.49 -1.45 7.61
N ALA A 159 7.16 -0.16 7.70
CA ALA A 159 6.42 0.38 8.83
C ALA A 159 5.04 -0.27 9.02
N SER A 160 4.42 -0.78 7.95
CA SER A 160 3.16 -1.53 8.02
C SER A 160 3.30 -2.87 8.75
N ILE A 161 4.47 -3.50 8.75
CA ILE A 161 4.73 -4.69 9.58
C ILE A 161 4.94 -4.23 11.02
N ALA A 162 5.86 -3.27 11.24
CA ALA A 162 6.18 -2.79 12.58
C ALA A 162 4.97 -2.22 13.36
N CYS A 163 3.97 -1.70 12.64
CA CYS A 163 2.79 -1.09 13.25
C CYS A 163 1.50 -1.91 13.08
N GLY A 164 1.54 -3.02 12.32
CA GLY A 164 0.35 -3.79 11.95
C GLY A 164 0.48 -5.29 12.20
N SER A 165 1.67 -5.83 12.42
CA SER A 165 1.86 -7.21 12.87
C SER A 165 1.63 -7.34 14.38
N VAL A 166 1.17 -8.52 14.80
CA VAL A 166 0.89 -8.83 16.22
C VAL A 166 1.99 -9.74 16.78
N ASP A 167 2.19 -10.90 16.18
CA ASP A 167 3.16 -11.93 16.61
C ASP A 167 4.14 -12.32 15.49
N ILE A 168 3.67 -12.38 14.23
CA ILE A 168 4.50 -12.69 13.06
C ILE A 168 4.96 -11.40 12.39
N ALA A 169 6.28 -11.20 12.32
CA ALA A 169 6.90 -10.04 11.69
C ALA A 169 7.92 -10.38 10.58
N THR A 170 8.03 -11.65 10.20
CA THR A 170 8.97 -12.12 9.17
C THR A 170 8.23 -12.84 8.04
N ASN A 171 8.82 -12.82 6.84
CA ASN A 171 8.29 -13.55 5.68
C ASN A 171 8.31 -15.06 5.92
N LEU A 172 9.38 -15.57 6.54
CA LEU A 172 9.50 -16.99 6.87
C LEU A 172 8.47 -17.42 7.92
N GLY A 173 8.24 -16.60 8.96
CA GLY A 173 7.22 -16.87 9.96
C GLY A 173 5.81 -16.93 9.35
N LEU A 174 5.51 -16.03 8.40
CA LEU A 174 4.26 -16.09 7.64
C LEU A 174 4.16 -17.41 6.84
N LEU A 175 5.21 -17.80 6.11
CA LEU A 175 5.20 -19.05 5.33
C LEU A 175 4.99 -20.28 6.20
N GLN A 176 5.65 -20.35 7.35
CA GLN A 176 5.50 -21.43 8.33
C GLN A 176 4.06 -21.52 8.82
N ALA A 177 3.47 -20.40 9.23
CA ALA A 177 2.11 -20.35 9.73
C ALA A 177 1.08 -20.70 8.64
N VAL A 178 1.29 -20.26 7.41
CA VAL A 178 0.43 -20.62 6.27
C VAL A 178 0.53 -22.11 5.95
N ARG A 179 1.75 -22.69 5.92
CA ARG A 179 1.92 -24.14 5.70
C ARG A 179 1.22 -24.96 6.79
N GLN A 180 1.29 -24.54 8.04
CA GLN A 180 0.57 -25.18 9.14
C GLN A 180 -0.96 -25.08 8.97
N ALA A 181 -1.47 -23.92 8.55
CA ALA A 181 -2.91 -23.70 8.35
C ALA A 181 -3.47 -24.32 7.05
N ARG A 182 -2.60 -24.67 6.10
CA ARG A 182 -2.93 -25.21 4.77
C ARG A 182 -1.94 -26.33 4.40
N PRO A 183 -1.93 -27.46 5.12
CA PRO A 183 -0.94 -28.52 4.91
C PRO A 183 -0.99 -29.08 3.48
N ASP A 184 -2.21 -29.31 2.96
CA ASP A 184 -2.43 -29.94 1.66
C ASP A 184 -2.47 -28.96 0.48
N ALA A 185 -2.40 -27.65 0.72
CA ALA A 185 -2.44 -26.66 -0.35
C ALA A 185 -1.13 -26.59 -1.12
N HIS A 186 -1.23 -26.26 -2.41
CA HIS A 186 -0.08 -25.87 -3.23
C HIS A 186 0.24 -24.40 -2.93
N ILE A 187 1.30 -24.18 -2.14
CA ILE A 187 1.68 -22.86 -1.66
C ILE A 187 2.72 -22.25 -2.60
N VAL A 188 2.38 -21.08 -3.11
CA VAL A 188 3.24 -20.26 -3.94
C VAL A 188 3.69 -19.05 -3.15
N TYR A 189 4.98 -18.93 -2.91
CA TYR A 189 5.57 -17.76 -2.29
C TYR A 189 5.99 -16.75 -3.35
N LYS A 190 5.51 -15.50 -3.24
CA LYS A 190 5.99 -14.39 -4.05
C LYS A 190 6.80 -13.42 -3.19
N PRO A 191 8.14 -13.39 -3.30
CA PRO A 191 8.95 -12.38 -2.64
C PRO A 191 8.58 -10.95 -3.08
N HIS A 192 8.80 -9.97 -2.21
CA HIS A 192 8.56 -8.57 -2.54
C HIS A 192 9.41 -8.14 -3.75
N PRO A 193 8.88 -7.34 -4.71
CA PRO A 193 9.62 -6.98 -5.92
C PRO A 193 10.94 -6.25 -5.65
N ASP A 194 11.01 -5.41 -4.61
CA ASP A 194 12.28 -4.76 -4.22
C ASP A 194 13.33 -5.75 -3.70
N VAL A 195 12.91 -6.82 -3.02
CA VAL A 195 13.81 -7.89 -2.55
C VAL A 195 14.25 -8.75 -3.75
N ALA A 196 13.30 -9.12 -4.62
CA ALA A 196 13.59 -9.86 -5.84
C ALA A 196 14.51 -9.08 -6.81
N ALA A 197 14.45 -7.75 -6.80
CA ALA A 197 15.31 -6.87 -7.58
C ALA A 197 16.65 -6.54 -6.89
N GLY A 198 16.92 -7.06 -5.69
CA GLY A 198 18.14 -6.78 -4.92
C GLY A 198 18.24 -5.33 -4.39
N LEU A 199 17.14 -4.58 -4.40
CA LEU A 199 17.08 -3.20 -3.89
C LEU A 199 16.95 -3.16 -2.36
N ARG A 200 16.51 -4.27 -1.77
CA ARG A 200 16.43 -4.50 -0.32
C ARG A 200 17.00 -5.88 0.01
N GLY A 201 17.58 -6.01 1.20
CA GLY A 201 18.05 -7.30 1.70
C GLY A 201 16.91 -8.30 1.82
N ALA A 202 17.23 -9.60 1.69
CA ALA A 202 16.30 -10.67 1.99
C ALA A 202 15.89 -10.63 3.47
N GLY A 203 14.67 -11.10 3.76
CA GLY A 203 14.17 -11.24 5.11
C GLY A 203 14.94 -12.29 5.91
N GLN A 204 14.76 -12.26 7.23
CA GLN A 204 15.40 -13.19 8.16
C GLN A 204 15.02 -14.63 7.82
N GLY A 205 16.01 -15.43 7.43
CA GLY A 205 15.81 -16.85 7.10
C GLY A 205 15.07 -17.11 5.78
N GLU A 206 14.80 -16.09 4.96
CA GLU A 206 13.98 -16.23 3.75
C GLU A 206 14.58 -17.20 2.71
N GLN A 207 15.87 -17.51 2.79
CA GLN A 207 16.52 -18.57 2.00
C GLN A 207 15.88 -19.96 2.23
N GLU A 208 15.32 -20.20 3.42
CA GLU A 208 14.65 -21.45 3.78
C GLU A 208 13.18 -21.51 3.30
N ALA A 209 12.68 -20.49 2.59
CA ALA A 209 11.29 -20.43 2.13
C ALA A 209 10.86 -21.69 1.36
N HIS A 210 11.76 -22.26 0.57
CA HIS A 210 11.55 -23.48 -0.23
C HIS A 210 11.16 -24.72 0.62
N ARG A 211 11.37 -24.70 1.93
CA ARG A 211 10.95 -25.76 2.85
C ARG A 211 9.48 -25.66 3.26
N PHE A 212 8.85 -24.51 3.05
CA PHE A 212 7.50 -24.22 3.50
C PHE A 212 6.53 -23.91 2.35
N CYS A 213 7.03 -23.62 1.14
CA CYS A 213 6.23 -23.45 -0.08
C CYS A 213 6.62 -24.46 -1.17
N ASP A 214 5.68 -24.75 -2.07
CA ASP A 214 5.91 -25.61 -3.23
C ASP A 214 6.63 -24.84 -4.37
N GLU A 215 6.42 -23.52 -4.50
CA GLU A 215 7.06 -22.67 -5.52
C GLU A 215 7.47 -21.30 -4.97
N VAL A 216 8.62 -20.77 -5.43
CA VAL A 216 9.05 -19.38 -5.18
C VAL A 216 9.05 -18.59 -6.49
N LEU A 217 8.13 -17.64 -6.62
CA LEU A 217 7.91 -16.88 -7.87
C LEU A 217 8.44 -15.45 -7.79
N ARG A 218 9.70 -15.28 -8.19
CA ARG A 218 10.37 -13.98 -8.22
C ARG A 218 9.86 -13.08 -9.36
N GLU A 219 9.61 -13.66 -10.53
CA GLU A 219 9.35 -12.89 -11.76
C GLU A 219 7.89 -12.91 -12.23
N ALA A 220 7.00 -13.66 -11.58
CA ALA A 220 5.61 -13.78 -12.00
C ALA A 220 4.80 -12.49 -11.77
N ALA A 221 3.90 -12.17 -12.69
CA ALA A 221 3.07 -10.97 -12.63
C ALA A 221 2.01 -11.12 -11.54
N LEU A 222 1.96 -10.18 -10.58
CA LEU A 222 0.96 -10.25 -9.51
C LEU A 222 -0.49 -10.27 -10.02
N PRO A 223 -0.90 -9.49 -11.04
CA PRO A 223 -2.26 -9.59 -11.59
C PRO A 223 -2.58 -10.99 -12.11
N GLU A 224 -1.67 -11.64 -12.83
CA GLU A 224 -1.86 -12.99 -13.38
C GLU A 224 -1.89 -14.05 -12.27
N LEU A 225 -1.07 -13.89 -11.24
CA LEU A 225 -1.11 -14.75 -10.06
C LEU A 225 -2.46 -14.65 -9.34
N LEU A 226 -2.91 -13.42 -9.09
CA LEU A 226 -4.18 -13.17 -8.40
C LEU A 226 -5.38 -13.72 -9.19
N ARG A 227 -5.32 -13.80 -10.52
CA ARG A 227 -6.38 -14.45 -11.32
C ARG A 227 -6.46 -15.95 -11.05
N GLN A 228 -5.32 -16.61 -10.90
CA GLN A 228 -5.20 -18.07 -10.89
C GLN A 228 -5.29 -18.69 -9.50
N VAL A 229 -4.87 -17.97 -8.45
CA VAL A 229 -4.88 -18.49 -7.07
C VAL A 229 -6.28 -18.54 -6.48
N ASP A 230 -6.53 -19.45 -5.55
CA ASP A 230 -7.82 -19.58 -4.84
C ASP A 230 -7.87 -18.66 -3.62
N GLU A 231 -6.76 -18.59 -2.87
CA GLU A 231 -6.65 -17.86 -1.61
C GLU A 231 -5.33 -17.08 -1.54
N VAL A 232 -5.34 -15.94 -0.84
CA VAL A 232 -4.16 -15.09 -0.64
C VAL A 232 -3.92 -14.88 0.85
N HIS A 233 -2.73 -15.18 1.32
CA HIS A 233 -2.30 -15.03 2.70
C HIS A 233 -1.26 -13.91 2.80
N VAL A 234 -1.48 -12.98 3.71
CA VAL A 234 -0.66 -11.77 3.87
C VAL A 234 -0.43 -11.46 5.35
N LEU A 235 0.67 -10.79 5.66
CA LEU A 235 0.78 -10.04 6.91
C LEU A 235 -0.04 -8.76 6.79
N THR A 236 0.54 -7.72 6.18
CA THR A 236 -0.07 -6.39 6.06
C THR A 236 0.00 -5.82 4.64
N SER A 237 0.43 -6.63 3.68
CA SER A 237 0.71 -6.22 2.30
C SER A 237 -0.51 -5.61 1.61
N LEU A 238 -0.31 -4.59 0.77
CA LEU A 238 -1.39 -4.09 -0.10
C LEU A 238 -1.91 -5.18 -1.06
N THR A 239 -1.15 -6.23 -1.33
CA THR A 239 -1.58 -7.38 -2.14
C THR A 239 -2.89 -7.99 -1.64
N GLY A 240 -3.14 -8.01 -0.33
CA GLY A 240 -4.40 -8.51 0.20
C GLY A 240 -5.60 -7.65 -0.20
N PHE A 241 -5.45 -6.32 -0.21
CA PHE A 241 -6.47 -5.42 -0.76
C PHE A 241 -6.68 -5.66 -2.27
N GLU A 242 -5.59 -5.79 -3.03
CA GLU A 242 -5.66 -6.06 -4.47
C GLU A 242 -6.33 -7.42 -4.79
N ALA A 243 -6.19 -8.39 -3.91
CA ALA A 243 -6.88 -9.68 -3.97
C ALA A 243 -8.37 -9.54 -3.66
N LEU A 244 -8.75 -8.75 -2.65
CA LEU A 244 -10.15 -8.44 -2.37
C LEU A 244 -10.84 -7.76 -3.57
N LEU A 245 -10.18 -6.80 -4.23
CA LEU A 245 -10.73 -6.16 -5.44
C LEU A 245 -11.11 -7.17 -6.53
N ARG A 246 -10.43 -8.33 -6.57
CA ARG A 246 -10.62 -9.43 -7.53
C ARG A 246 -11.53 -10.54 -7.01
N GLY A 247 -12.18 -10.34 -5.86
CA GLY A 247 -13.07 -11.33 -5.24
C GLY A 247 -12.34 -12.57 -4.71
N LYS A 248 -11.04 -12.48 -4.43
CA LYS A 248 -10.26 -13.60 -3.89
C LYS A 248 -10.45 -13.71 -2.38
N ARG A 249 -10.38 -14.93 -1.85
CA ARG A 249 -10.36 -15.15 -0.40
C ARG A 249 -9.04 -14.65 0.16
N VAL A 250 -9.09 -13.88 1.24
CA VAL A 250 -7.90 -13.26 1.83
C VAL A 250 -7.83 -13.58 3.31
N THR A 251 -6.69 -14.14 3.74
CA THR A 251 -6.36 -14.40 5.15
C THR A 251 -5.31 -13.40 5.61
N CYS A 252 -5.62 -12.62 6.65
CA CYS A 252 -4.70 -11.64 7.24
C CYS A 252 -4.08 -12.19 8.53
N TRP A 253 -2.75 -12.25 8.54
CA TRP A 253 -1.91 -12.60 9.69
C TRP A 253 -1.37 -11.38 10.44
N GLY A 254 -1.51 -10.19 9.84
CA GLY A 254 -1.41 -8.92 10.53
C GLY A 254 -2.76 -8.20 10.53
N GLN A 255 -2.73 -6.90 10.80
CA GLN A 255 -3.90 -6.03 10.89
C GLN A 255 -3.84 -4.87 9.88
N PRO A 256 -3.74 -5.14 8.56
CA PRO A 256 -3.75 -4.10 7.54
C PRO A 256 -5.07 -3.31 7.55
N PHE A 257 -5.11 -2.15 6.89
CA PHE A 257 -6.27 -1.25 6.91
C PHE A 257 -7.60 -1.90 6.47
N TYR A 258 -7.54 -2.94 5.65
CA TYR A 258 -8.69 -3.66 5.08
C TYR A 258 -9.10 -4.91 5.88
N ALA A 259 -8.37 -5.30 6.93
CA ALA A 259 -8.76 -6.37 7.85
C ALA A 259 -9.82 -5.88 8.86
N GLY A 260 -10.53 -6.79 9.52
CA GLY A 260 -11.46 -6.48 10.62
C GLY A 260 -12.83 -5.94 10.18
N TRP A 261 -13.09 -5.86 8.87
CA TRP A 261 -14.36 -5.37 8.31
C TRP A 261 -15.28 -6.50 7.83
N GLY A 262 -14.94 -7.76 8.12
CA GLY A 262 -15.69 -8.95 7.70
C GLY A 262 -15.53 -9.34 6.23
N LEU A 263 -14.52 -8.77 5.54
CA LEU A 263 -14.13 -9.08 4.16
C LEU A 263 -12.94 -10.06 4.06
N THR A 264 -12.28 -10.33 5.18
CA THR A 264 -11.08 -11.16 5.30
C THR A 264 -11.25 -12.21 6.39
N GLU A 265 -10.50 -13.30 6.31
CA GLU A 265 -10.28 -14.21 7.43
C GLU A 265 -9.14 -13.64 8.28
N ASP A 266 -9.45 -13.07 9.44
CA ASP A 266 -8.47 -12.40 10.29
C ASP A 266 -7.97 -13.33 11.38
N ARG A 267 -6.65 -13.60 11.40
CA ARG A 267 -6.01 -14.40 12.45
C ARG A 267 -5.91 -13.66 13.78
N HIS A 268 -5.90 -12.34 13.70
CA HIS A 268 -5.97 -11.45 14.86
C HIS A 268 -7.11 -10.45 14.67
N PRO A 269 -8.33 -10.77 15.17
CA PRO A 269 -9.47 -9.86 15.13
C PRO A 269 -9.08 -8.47 15.67
N HIS A 270 -9.49 -7.42 14.97
CA HIS A 270 -9.12 -6.06 15.33
C HIS A 270 -10.12 -5.48 16.37
N PRO A 271 -9.68 -5.10 17.57
CA PRO A 271 -10.59 -4.77 18.68
C PRO A 271 -11.42 -3.50 18.45
N ARG A 272 -10.96 -2.59 17.58
CA ARG A 272 -11.61 -1.27 17.34
C ARG A 272 -12.52 -1.24 16.10
N ARG A 273 -12.44 -2.25 15.23
CA ARG A 273 -13.22 -2.31 13.98
C ARG A 273 -14.42 -3.21 14.23
N SER A 274 -15.58 -2.60 14.43
CA SER A 274 -16.80 -3.32 14.84
C SER A 274 -17.88 -3.38 13.76
N ARG A 275 -17.67 -2.69 12.64
CA ARG A 275 -18.59 -2.67 11.50
C ARG A 275 -18.21 -3.74 10.48
N ARG A 276 -19.22 -4.35 9.84
CA ARG A 276 -19.03 -5.13 8.62
C ARG A 276 -19.25 -4.23 7.40
N LEU A 277 -18.36 -4.34 6.42
CA LEU A 277 -18.43 -3.58 5.17
C LEU A 277 -18.71 -4.50 3.98
N ALA A 278 -19.48 -4.00 3.02
CA ALA A 278 -19.42 -4.48 1.65
C ALA A 278 -18.10 -4.04 1.00
N LEU A 279 -17.62 -4.81 0.03
CA LEU A 279 -16.35 -4.51 -0.66
C LEU A 279 -16.37 -3.13 -1.31
N ASP A 280 -17.50 -2.70 -1.86
CA ASP A 280 -17.62 -1.39 -2.51
C ASP A 280 -17.66 -0.22 -1.50
N GLU A 281 -18.04 -0.43 -0.24
CA GLU A 281 -17.86 0.57 0.83
C GLU A 281 -16.38 0.74 1.19
N LEU A 282 -15.64 -0.37 1.30
CA LEU A 282 -14.19 -0.33 1.50
C LEU A 282 -13.49 0.39 0.34
N VAL A 283 -13.90 0.10 -0.91
CA VAL A 283 -13.37 0.77 -2.11
C VAL A 283 -13.69 2.27 -2.09
N ALA A 284 -14.94 2.65 -1.77
CA ALA A 284 -15.33 4.05 -1.68
C ALA A 284 -14.47 4.81 -0.65
N GLY A 285 -14.32 4.25 0.56
CA GLY A 285 -13.49 4.85 1.59
C GLY A 285 -12.02 4.94 1.18
N ALA A 286 -11.42 3.83 0.73
CA ALA A 286 -10.00 3.73 0.48
C ALA A 286 -9.54 4.39 -0.83
N LEU A 287 -10.37 4.42 -1.89
CA LEU A 287 -9.96 4.92 -3.21
C LEU A 287 -10.67 6.21 -3.64
N LEU A 288 -11.87 6.52 -3.12
CA LEU A 288 -12.59 7.74 -3.50
C LEU A 288 -12.39 8.88 -2.51
N ARG A 289 -12.51 8.60 -1.21
CA ARG A 289 -12.58 9.64 -0.17
C ARG A 289 -11.24 9.91 0.53
N TYR A 290 -10.47 8.87 0.85
CA TYR A 290 -9.28 9.00 1.69
C TYR A 290 -8.05 9.59 0.97
N PRO A 291 -7.70 9.19 -0.27
CA PRO A 291 -6.53 9.73 -0.95
C PRO A 291 -6.80 11.03 -1.71
N VAL A 292 -5.78 11.86 -1.82
CA VAL A 292 -5.75 12.99 -2.76
C VAL A 292 -5.05 12.54 -4.04
N TYR A 293 -5.68 12.82 -5.18
CA TYR A 293 -5.13 12.53 -6.50
C TYR A 293 -4.70 13.81 -7.21
N LEU A 294 -3.55 13.77 -7.87
CA LEU A 294 -3.06 14.83 -8.73
C LEU A 294 -2.73 14.28 -10.12
N GLY A 295 -3.27 14.91 -11.17
CA GLY A 295 -2.91 14.60 -12.55
C GLY A 295 -1.41 14.77 -12.80
N ARG A 296 -0.83 13.91 -13.62
CA ARG A 296 0.53 14.00 -14.16
C ARG A 296 0.65 15.06 -15.24
N SER A 297 -0.40 15.24 -16.03
CA SER A 297 -0.42 16.14 -17.19
C SER A 297 -0.32 17.62 -16.79
N ASN A 298 -1.09 18.04 -15.79
CA ASN A 298 -1.21 19.44 -15.36
C ASN A 298 -0.89 19.67 -13.87
N GLY A 299 -0.65 18.62 -13.09
CA GLY A 299 -0.39 18.74 -11.64
C GLY A 299 -1.59 19.14 -10.79
N ALA A 300 -2.78 19.29 -11.39
CA ALA A 300 -4.01 19.68 -10.71
C ALA A 300 -4.68 18.50 -10.00
N ARG A 301 -5.56 18.80 -9.04
CA ARG A 301 -6.38 17.76 -8.40
C ARG A 301 -7.28 17.09 -9.42
N CYS A 302 -7.38 15.78 -9.34
CA CYS A 302 -8.21 14.97 -10.22
C CYS A 302 -9.00 13.93 -9.42
N THR A 303 -9.90 13.23 -10.09
CA THR A 303 -10.61 12.09 -9.51
C THR A 303 -9.76 10.81 -9.63
N PRO A 304 -10.01 9.76 -8.82
CA PRO A 304 -9.36 8.47 -8.99
C PRO A 304 -9.59 7.85 -10.39
N GLU A 305 -10.73 8.10 -11.02
CA GLU A 305 -11.01 7.65 -12.40
C GLU A 305 -10.09 8.33 -13.41
N GLN A 306 -9.87 9.65 -13.28
CA GLN A 306 -8.93 10.38 -14.13
C GLN A 306 -7.48 9.95 -13.87
N ALA A 307 -7.12 9.72 -12.60
CA ALA A 307 -5.81 9.18 -12.25
C ALA A 307 -5.60 7.78 -12.86
N LEU A 308 -6.64 6.96 -12.88
CA LEU A 308 -6.66 5.66 -13.55
C LEU A 308 -6.48 5.79 -15.06
N ASP A 309 -7.18 6.72 -15.72
CA ASP A 309 -7.01 6.97 -17.15
C ASP A 309 -5.57 7.36 -17.49
N GLU A 310 -4.97 8.24 -16.71
CA GLU A 310 -3.58 8.64 -16.89
C GLU A 310 -2.59 7.50 -16.62
N LEU A 311 -2.85 6.61 -15.64
CA LEU A 311 -2.05 5.41 -15.41
C LEU A 311 -2.07 4.48 -16.63
N LEU A 312 -3.24 4.27 -17.22
CA LEU A 312 -3.40 3.40 -18.38
C LEU A 312 -2.67 3.97 -19.60
N GLN A 313 -2.85 5.26 -19.87
CA GLN A 313 -2.14 5.95 -20.96
C GLN A 313 -0.63 5.91 -20.75
N TRP A 314 -0.16 6.11 -19.52
CA TRP A 314 1.26 6.07 -19.21
C TRP A 314 1.84 4.66 -19.34
N ARG A 315 1.10 3.62 -18.93
CA ARG A 315 1.50 2.21 -19.13
C ARG A 315 1.63 1.88 -20.61
N ALA A 316 0.69 2.31 -21.44
CA ALA A 316 0.71 2.07 -22.89
C ALA A 316 1.91 2.74 -23.59
N ARG A 317 2.39 3.87 -23.07
CA ARG A 317 3.52 4.64 -23.63
C ARG A 317 4.90 4.16 -23.16
N GLN A 318 4.99 3.26 -22.17
CA GLN A 318 6.28 2.70 -21.75
C GLN A 318 6.59 1.44 -22.56
N PRO A 319 7.66 1.41 -23.38
CA PRO A 319 8.05 0.18 -24.04
C PRO A 319 8.46 -0.87 -22.99
N ALA A 320 8.10 -2.13 -23.23
CA ALA A 320 8.44 -3.28 -22.37
C ALA A 320 9.97 -3.47 -22.15
N THR A 321 10.80 -2.67 -22.81
CA THR A 321 12.26 -2.75 -22.87
C THR A 321 13.01 -1.72 -22.04
N ALA A 322 12.37 -0.97 -21.12
CA ALA A 322 13.07 -0.11 -20.16
C ALA A 322 13.91 -0.88 -19.10
N ARG A 323 14.39 -2.09 -19.44
CA ARG A 323 15.35 -2.91 -18.68
C ARG A 323 16.70 -2.19 -18.51
N TRP A 324 17.07 -1.26 -19.39
CA TRP A 324 18.32 -0.49 -19.26
C TRP A 324 18.38 0.35 -17.97
N ARG A 325 17.22 0.81 -17.47
CA ARG A 325 17.14 1.52 -16.19
C ARG A 325 17.46 0.62 -14.99
N ARG A 326 17.50 -0.72 -15.12
CA ARG A 326 17.98 -1.64 -14.06
C ARG A 326 19.46 -1.44 -13.74
N TRP A 327 20.28 -1.04 -14.71
CA TRP A 327 21.74 -0.98 -14.56
C TRP A 327 22.24 0.31 -13.91
N LEU A 328 21.43 1.38 -13.91
CA LEU A 328 21.76 2.66 -13.25
C LEU A 328 21.24 2.74 -11.79
N ARG A 329 20.57 1.69 -11.29
CA ARG A 329 19.86 1.67 -10.00
C ARG A 329 20.73 1.77 -8.73
N PRO A 330 21.95 1.20 -8.67
CA PRO A 330 22.77 1.28 -7.44
C PRO A 330 23.24 2.70 -7.12
N LEU A 331 23.29 3.59 -8.13
CA LEU A 331 23.79 4.97 -7.98
C LEU A 331 22.72 5.95 -7.46
N LEU A 332 21.44 5.59 -7.55
CA LEU A 332 20.31 6.47 -7.20
C LEU A 332 19.63 6.11 -5.87
N ALA A 333 19.99 4.97 -5.28
CA ALA A 333 19.43 4.44 -4.04
C ALA A 333 20.42 4.55 -2.86
N ARG A 334 20.91 5.76 -2.58
CA ARG A 334 21.49 6.09 -1.27
C ARG A 334 20.59 7.12 -0.57
N PRO A 335 20.41 6.99 0.75
CA PRO A 335 19.41 7.75 1.53
C PRO A 335 19.54 9.26 1.42
#